data_AF-A0A2N6TZJ6-F1
#
_entry.id   AF-A0A2N6TZJ6-F1
#
_cell.length_a   1.000
_cell.length_b   1.000
_cell.length_c   1.000
_cell.angle_alpha   90.00
_cell.angle_beta   90.00
_cell.angle_gamma   90.00
#
_symmetry.space_group_name_H-M   'P 1'
#
loop_
_entity.id
_entity.type
_entity.pdbx_description
1 polymer ?
#
loop_
_entity_poly.entity_id
_entity_poly.type
_entity_poly.pdbx_seq_one_letter_code
_entity_poly.pdbx_strand_id
1 'polypeptide(L)'
;MAGLTTELVGWGSSSMALLAPAMEAVLAPCGVRFHDQGRGGETSHHTAARLGAIPLEVSVEGGRLPSAGTVRLKPTALDLVAHFLRPFAGDVAGVPAVVHGTEEGVFLTRLTPGDPVAVCGDPFVPSSGSALRGTDALLWMGKNDLLRGQDAAGVVERIIASARHLEQAGARVVVIGQFVNNGAEPSVREQVFAVNAACQEHFGAAHLEVQEFLTSAALPERTGVPPTPADLRARADGEKPPSLSTDPGHFNQLGNVAIAGHLRAGLQGLGLLDIPGLERKTS
;
A
#
# COMPACT_ATOMS: atom_id res chain seq x y z
N MET A 1 27.86 3.11 3.63
CA MET A 1 26.65 3.18 4.50
C MET A 1 25.57 3.86 3.69
N ALA A 2 24.41 3.23 3.50
CA ALA A 2 23.26 3.90 2.87
C ALA A 2 22.83 5.08 3.76
N GLY A 3 22.47 6.21 3.14
CA GLY A 3 22.08 7.43 3.85
C GLY A 3 20.75 7.27 4.59
N LEU A 4 20.46 8.24 5.48
CA LEU A 4 19.12 8.38 6.04
C LEU A 4 18.12 8.72 4.93
N THR A 5 16.89 8.23 5.08
CA THR A 5 15.78 8.58 4.22
C THR A 5 15.45 10.07 4.36
N THR A 6 15.24 10.78 3.25
CA THR A 6 14.69 12.16 3.24
C THR A 6 13.27 12.21 2.67
N GLU A 7 12.88 11.18 1.92
CA GLU A 7 11.54 11.02 1.35
C GLU A 7 11.08 9.57 1.49
N LEU A 8 9.83 9.36 1.90
CA LEU A 8 9.22 8.04 2.07
C LEU A 8 7.87 8.02 1.37
N VAL A 9 7.56 6.98 0.61
CA VAL A 9 6.26 6.82 -0.06
C VAL A 9 5.45 5.70 0.57
N GLY A 10 4.17 5.96 0.86
CA GLY A 10 3.23 4.95 1.37
C GLY A 10 2.29 4.44 0.30
N TRP A 11 2.40 3.18 -0.07
CA TRP A 11 1.49 2.51 -1.01
C TRP A 11 0.52 1.59 -0.29
N GLY A 12 -0.74 1.60 -0.71
CA GLY A 12 -1.75 0.71 -0.13
C GLY A 12 -3.16 1.16 -0.38
N SER A 13 -4.08 0.68 0.48
CA SER A 13 -5.51 0.96 0.35
C SER A 13 -5.98 2.11 1.26
N SER A 14 -7.21 2.05 1.79
CA SER A 14 -7.74 3.04 2.73
C SER A 14 -6.92 3.14 4.01
N SER A 15 -6.37 2.02 4.50
CA SER A 15 -5.57 2.04 5.74
C SER A 15 -4.32 2.91 5.61
N MET A 16 -3.63 2.87 4.45
CA MET A 16 -2.49 3.76 4.18
C MET A 16 -2.94 5.22 4.05
N ALA A 17 -3.99 5.49 3.28
CA ALA A 17 -4.50 6.85 3.05
C ALA A 17 -4.95 7.52 4.37
N LEU A 18 -5.62 6.77 5.25
CA LEU A 18 -6.08 7.27 6.55
C LEU A 18 -4.94 7.41 7.58
N LEU A 19 -3.89 6.60 7.45
CA LEU A 19 -2.69 6.69 8.29
C LEU A 19 -1.79 7.87 7.89
N ALA A 20 -1.83 8.30 6.62
CA ALA A 20 -0.89 9.27 6.05
C ALA A 20 -0.71 10.57 6.86
N PRO A 21 -1.76 11.25 7.37
CA PRO A 21 -1.57 12.45 8.19
C PRO A 21 -0.79 12.17 9.49
N ALA A 22 -0.97 10.99 10.10
CA ALA A 22 -0.22 10.59 11.27
C ALA A 22 1.24 10.25 10.92
N MET A 23 1.49 9.62 9.77
CA MET A 23 2.86 9.38 9.27
C MET A 23 3.60 10.69 9.02
N GLU A 24 2.98 11.65 8.33
CA GLU A 24 3.55 12.98 8.10
C GLU A 24 3.95 13.64 9.42
N ALA A 25 3.06 13.63 10.42
CA ALA A 25 3.32 14.23 11.73
C ALA A 25 4.49 13.56 12.48
N VAL A 26 4.60 12.22 12.45
CA VAL A 26 5.66 11.52 13.19
C VAL A 26 7.02 11.55 12.47
N LEU A 27 7.01 11.73 11.14
CA LEU A 27 8.20 11.80 10.29
C LEU A 27 8.76 13.23 10.14
N ALA A 28 7.93 14.26 10.25
CA ALA A 28 8.35 15.66 10.11
C ALA A 28 9.53 16.04 11.03
N PRO A 29 9.59 15.64 12.32
CA PRO A 29 10.74 15.90 13.19
C PRO A 29 12.05 15.25 12.73
N CYS A 30 11.97 14.22 11.88
CA CYS A 30 13.12 13.54 11.28
C CYS A 30 13.54 14.17 9.94
N GLY A 31 12.86 15.24 9.50
CA GLY A 31 13.11 15.87 8.19
C GLY A 31 12.68 15.03 6.99
N VAL A 32 11.80 14.04 7.19
CA VAL A 32 11.37 13.13 6.12
C VAL A 32 10.03 13.58 5.55
N ARG A 33 9.98 13.79 4.24
CA ARG A 33 8.74 14.05 3.51
C ARG A 33 8.00 12.74 3.22
N PHE A 34 6.73 12.66 3.59
CA PHE A 34 5.89 11.51 3.29
C PHE A 34 5.05 11.77 2.03
N HIS A 35 4.94 10.76 1.16
CA HIS A 35 4.13 10.80 -0.06
C HIS A 35 3.00 9.77 0.03
N ASP A 36 1.76 10.22 0.18
CA ASP A 36 0.59 9.33 0.25
C ASP A 36 0.15 8.84 -1.14
N GLN A 37 0.30 7.53 -1.36
CA GLN A 37 -0.19 6.82 -2.52
C GLN A 37 -1.31 5.82 -2.19
N GLY A 38 -1.87 5.90 -0.98
CA GLY A 38 -3.04 5.15 -0.56
C GLY A 38 -4.29 5.49 -1.36
N ARG A 39 -5.19 4.51 -1.52
CA ARG A 39 -6.52 4.69 -2.10
C ARG A 39 -7.54 3.72 -1.52
N GLY A 40 -8.65 4.25 -1.02
CA GLY A 40 -9.75 3.44 -0.50
C GLY A 40 -10.27 2.42 -1.52
N GLY A 41 -10.43 1.17 -1.06
CA GLY A 41 -10.98 0.06 -1.84
C GLY A 41 -10.00 -0.61 -2.81
N GLU A 42 -8.81 -0.04 -3.04
CA GLU A 42 -7.80 -0.68 -3.90
C GLU A 42 -7.33 -2.02 -3.32
N THR A 43 -7.26 -3.03 -4.19
CA THR A 43 -6.60 -4.32 -3.95
C THR A 43 -5.11 -4.22 -4.31
N SER A 44 -4.34 -5.25 -3.98
CA SER A 44 -2.93 -5.33 -4.32
C SER A 44 -2.67 -5.32 -5.84
N HIS A 45 -3.63 -5.77 -6.67
CA HIS A 45 -3.54 -5.60 -8.13
C HIS A 45 -3.53 -4.14 -8.57
N HIS A 46 -4.34 -3.28 -7.94
CA HIS A 46 -4.38 -1.85 -8.28
C HIS A 46 -3.06 -1.17 -7.91
N THR A 47 -2.56 -1.43 -6.71
CA THR A 47 -1.29 -0.88 -6.24
C THR A 47 -0.13 -1.36 -7.12
N ALA A 48 -0.06 -2.65 -7.46
CA ALA A 48 0.97 -3.20 -8.34
C ALA A 48 0.93 -2.58 -9.76
N ALA A 49 -0.28 -2.34 -10.30
CA ALA A 49 -0.46 -1.68 -11.58
C ALA A 49 0.00 -0.21 -11.55
N ARG A 50 -0.36 0.54 -10.50
CA ARG A 50 0.04 1.95 -10.30
C ARG A 50 1.54 2.12 -10.05
N LEU A 51 2.17 1.13 -9.41
CA LEU A 51 3.61 1.04 -9.24
C LEU A 51 4.31 0.73 -10.58
N GLY A 52 3.69 -0.11 -11.41
CA GLY A 52 4.32 -0.70 -12.60
C GLY A 52 5.05 -2.01 -12.28
N ALA A 53 4.83 -2.57 -11.09
CA ALA A 53 5.43 -3.84 -10.66
C ALA A 53 4.82 -5.04 -11.38
N ILE A 54 3.51 -5.00 -11.61
CA ILE A 54 2.80 -5.92 -12.50
C ILE A 54 2.14 -5.04 -13.55
N PRO A 55 2.64 -5.04 -14.80
CA PRO A 55 2.16 -4.14 -15.84
C PRO A 55 0.66 -4.34 -16.11
N LEU A 56 -0.05 -3.23 -16.27
CA LEU A 56 -1.37 -3.25 -16.87
C LEU A 56 -1.21 -3.38 -18.39
N GLU A 57 -1.56 -4.53 -18.93
CA GLU A 57 -1.55 -4.75 -20.39
C GLU A 57 -2.74 -4.03 -21.05
N VAL A 58 -2.44 -3.16 -22.01
CA VAL A 58 -3.43 -2.36 -22.71
C VAL A 58 -3.87 -3.07 -23.98
N SER A 59 -5.13 -3.48 -23.99
CA SER A 59 -5.83 -3.97 -25.17
C SER A 59 -7.16 -3.25 -25.32
N VAL A 60 -7.49 -2.83 -26.53
CA VAL A 60 -8.75 -2.11 -26.84
C VAL A 60 -9.47 -2.77 -28.01
N GLU A 61 -10.75 -2.45 -28.19
CA GLU A 61 -11.50 -2.95 -29.34
C GLU A 61 -10.91 -2.45 -30.66
N GLY A 62 -10.80 -3.32 -31.66
CA GLY A 62 -10.10 -3.01 -32.91
C GLY A 62 -8.56 -2.88 -32.82
N GLY A 63 -7.96 -3.05 -31.64
CA GLY A 63 -6.49 -3.12 -31.48
C GLY A 63 -5.74 -1.80 -31.74
N ARG A 64 -6.44 -0.65 -31.71
CA ARG A 64 -5.83 0.66 -31.92
C ARG A 64 -6.41 1.71 -30.98
N LEU A 65 -5.54 2.51 -30.36
CA LEU A 65 -5.93 3.75 -29.72
C LEU A 65 -6.34 4.79 -30.78
N PRO A 66 -7.48 5.47 -30.63
CA PRO A 66 -7.89 6.52 -31.54
C PRO A 66 -6.98 7.75 -31.44
N SER A 67 -7.21 8.70 -32.34
CA SER A 67 -6.42 9.93 -32.38
C SER A 67 -6.56 10.78 -31.12
N ALA A 68 -7.71 10.72 -30.44
CA ALA A 68 -7.98 11.38 -29.17
C ALA A 68 -9.12 10.68 -28.41
N GLY A 69 -9.33 11.07 -27.15
CA GLY A 69 -10.50 10.68 -26.36
C GLY A 69 -10.27 9.46 -25.46
N THR A 70 -11.38 8.87 -25.03
CA THR A 70 -11.44 7.78 -24.05
C THR A 70 -11.86 6.48 -24.72
N VAL A 71 -11.16 5.39 -24.40
CA VAL A 71 -11.49 4.04 -24.84
C VAL A 71 -11.61 3.11 -23.65
N ARG A 72 -12.51 2.13 -23.76
CA ARG A 72 -12.63 1.06 -22.77
C ARG A 72 -11.52 0.03 -22.99
N LEU A 73 -10.86 -0.38 -21.90
CA LEU A 73 -9.90 -1.47 -21.95
C LEU A 73 -10.62 -2.81 -21.95
N LYS A 74 -10.06 -3.77 -22.68
CA LYS A 74 -10.44 -5.19 -22.57
C LYS A 74 -10.05 -5.71 -21.18
N PRO A 75 -10.72 -6.76 -20.68
CA PRO A 75 -10.32 -7.42 -19.44
C PRO A 75 -8.82 -7.79 -19.47
N THR A 76 -8.17 -7.66 -18.33
CA THR A 76 -6.73 -7.94 -18.17
C THR A 76 -6.54 -9.07 -17.16
N ALA A 77 -5.31 -9.58 -17.03
CA ALA A 77 -4.98 -10.55 -15.98
C ALA A 77 -5.05 -9.94 -14.56
N LEU A 78 -5.10 -8.61 -14.43
CA LEU A 78 -5.25 -7.94 -13.16
C LEU A 78 -6.73 -7.89 -12.75
N ASP A 79 -7.03 -8.37 -11.53
CA ASP A 79 -8.35 -8.24 -10.91
C ASP A 79 -8.55 -6.81 -10.38
N LEU A 80 -8.86 -5.91 -11.31
CA LEU A 80 -9.13 -4.49 -11.03
C LEU A 80 -10.62 -4.26 -10.83
N VAL A 81 -10.96 -3.65 -9.70
CA VAL A 81 -12.31 -3.22 -9.37
C VAL A 81 -12.43 -1.78 -9.83
N ALA A 82 -13.01 -1.60 -11.00
CA ALA A 82 -12.94 -0.36 -11.76
C ALA A 82 -13.26 0.91 -10.94
N HIS A 83 -14.37 0.97 -10.19
CA HIS A 83 -14.73 2.18 -9.43
C HIS A 83 -13.79 2.49 -8.25
N PHE A 84 -12.96 1.54 -7.79
CA PHE A 84 -11.95 1.79 -6.76
C PHE A 84 -10.62 2.29 -7.31
N LEU A 85 -10.33 2.04 -8.58
CA LEU A 85 -9.07 2.40 -9.22
C LEU A 85 -8.82 3.91 -9.16
N ARG A 86 -7.78 4.32 -8.43
CA ARG A 86 -7.31 5.71 -8.46
C ARG A 86 -6.81 6.00 -9.87
N PRO A 87 -7.33 7.04 -10.55
CA PRO A 87 -6.80 7.43 -11.84
C PRO A 87 -5.29 7.67 -11.77
N PHE A 88 -4.56 7.16 -12.75
CA PHE A 88 -3.11 7.31 -12.82
C PHE A 88 -2.64 7.54 -14.25
N ALA A 89 -1.76 8.52 -14.40
CA ALA A 89 -1.16 8.89 -15.68
C ALA A 89 0.03 7.97 -16.00
N GLY A 90 0.35 7.86 -17.27
CA GLY A 90 1.44 7.06 -17.78
C GLY A 90 1.54 7.12 -19.30
N ASP A 91 2.26 6.16 -19.85
CA ASP A 91 2.48 6.00 -21.27
C ASP A 91 2.12 4.57 -21.71
N VAL A 92 1.57 4.43 -22.91
CA VAL A 92 1.45 3.15 -23.60
C VAL A 92 1.85 3.33 -25.05
N ALA A 93 2.83 2.54 -25.52
CA ALA A 93 3.33 2.61 -26.88
C ALA A 93 3.70 4.05 -27.34
N GLY A 94 4.25 4.88 -26.44
CA GLY A 94 4.61 6.27 -26.70
C GLY A 94 3.44 7.25 -26.69
N VAL A 95 2.25 6.82 -26.23
CA VAL A 95 1.06 7.65 -26.07
C VAL A 95 0.84 7.99 -24.59
N PRO A 96 1.02 9.26 -24.20
CA PRO A 96 0.65 9.73 -22.87
C PRO A 96 -0.86 9.60 -22.64
N ALA A 97 -1.24 8.94 -21.57
CA ALA A 97 -2.64 8.66 -21.24
C ALA A 97 -2.89 8.56 -19.73
N VAL A 98 -4.15 8.55 -19.35
CA VAL A 98 -4.62 8.30 -17.98
C VAL A 98 -5.50 7.07 -17.98
N VAL A 99 -5.18 6.11 -17.14
CA VAL A 99 -6.04 4.98 -16.82
C VAL A 99 -6.94 5.38 -15.66
N HIS A 100 -8.24 5.08 -15.76
CA HIS A 100 -9.23 5.31 -14.72
C HIS A 100 -10.32 4.24 -14.80
N GLY A 101 -11.15 4.13 -13.77
CA GLY A 101 -12.28 3.22 -13.78
C GLY A 101 -13.58 3.88 -13.34
N THR A 102 -14.68 3.35 -13.84
CA THR A 102 -16.06 3.72 -13.51
C THR A 102 -16.85 2.46 -13.19
N GLU A 103 -18.14 2.59 -12.88
CA GLU A 103 -19.04 1.43 -12.75
C GLU A 103 -19.14 0.61 -14.06
N GLU A 104 -18.80 1.20 -15.20
CA GLU A 104 -18.87 0.53 -16.51
C GLU A 104 -17.59 -0.23 -16.86
N GLY A 105 -16.49 -0.05 -16.12
CA GLY A 105 -15.22 -0.75 -16.34
C GLY A 105 -14.00 0.16 -16.30
N VAL A 106 -12.88 -0.35 -16.80
CA VAL A 106 -11.60 0.36 -16.86
C VAL A 106 -11.44 1.02 -18.23
N PHE A 107 -11.00 2.27 -18.22
CA PHE A 107 -10.85 3.12 -19.39
C PHE A 107 -9.46 3.73 -19.45
N LEU A 108 -9.05 4.09 -20.66
CA LEU A 108 -7.84 4.83 -20.95
C LEU A 108 -8.21 6.08 -21.75
N THR A 109 -7.80 7.24 -21.25
CA THR A 109 -8.01 8.54 -21.91
C THR A 109 -6.68 9.08 -22.38
N ARG A 110 -6.56 9.29 -23.68
CA ARG A 110 -5.37 9.90 -24.29
C ARG A 110 -5.25 11.37 -23.85
N LEU A 111 -4.06 11.77 -23.39
CA LEU A 111 -3.82 13.13 -22.88
C LEU A 111 -3.55 14.15 -24.00
N THR A 112 -3.00 13.70 -25.13
CA THR A 112 -2.65 14.57 -26.26
C THR A 112 -3.13 13.95 -27.58
N PRO A 113 -3.86 14.69 -28.44
CA PRO A 113 -4.24 14.17 -29.75
C PRO A 113 -3.03 13.81 -30.61
N GLY A 114 -3.19 12.83 -31.51
CA GLY A 114 -2.18 12.48 -32.51
C GLY A 114 -2.65 11.34 -33.41
N ASP A 115 -1.72 10.68 -34.10
CA ASP A 115 -2.09 9.57 -34.98
C ASP A 115 -2.61 8.35 -34.19
N PRO A 116 -3.54 7.56 -34.75
CA PRO A 116 -3.97 6.31 -34.13
C PRO A 116 -2.79 5.34 -33.95
N VAL A 117 -2.64 4.75 -32.76
CA VAL A 117 -1.52 3.86 -32.41
C VAL A 117 -2.02 2.44 -32.20
N ALA A 118 -1.34 1.44 -32.76
CA ALA A 118 -1.68 0.04 -32.52
C ALA A 118 -1.33 -0.32 -31.06
N VAL A 119 -2.27 -0.96 -30.36
CA VAL A 119 -2.04 -1.50 -29.02
C VAL A 119 -2.68 -2.89 -28.90
N CYS A 120 -1.89 -3.88 -28.52
CA CYS A 120 -2.30 -5.27 -28.38
C CYS A 120 -1.51 -5.96 -27.25
N GLY A 121 -1.88 -5.64 -26.01
CA GLY A 121 -1.21 -6.16 -24.82
C GLY A 121 0.01 -5.36 -24.41
N ASP A 122 0.22 -4.17 -25.00
CA ASP A 122 1.34 -3.31 -24.66
C ASP A 122 1.26 -2.86 -23.20
N PRO A 123 2.39 -2.88 -22.46
CA PRO A 123 2.39 -2.51 -21.06
C PRO A 123 2.14 -1.00 -20.90
N PHE A 124 1.23 -0.64 -20.00
CA PHE A 124 1.12 0.73 -19.52
C PHE A 124 2.24 1.00 -18.51
N VAL A 125 3.00 2.07 -18.73
CA VAL A 125 4.10 2.51 -17.86
C VAL A 125 3.62 3.68 -16.99
N PRO A 126 3.38 3.48 -15.68
CA PRO A 126 2.84 4.53 -14.82
C PRO A 126 3.85 5.65 -14.54
N SER A 127 3.42 6.92 -14.66
CA SER A 127 4.24 8.07 -14.32
C SER A 127 4.48 8.18 -12.82
N SER A 128 3.46 7.94 -11.97
CA SER A 128 3.60 8.03 -10.51
C SER A 128 4.56 6.98 -9.95
N GLY A 129 4.44 5.72 -10.41
CA GLY A 129 5.36 4.66 -10.05
C GLY A 129 6.78 4.94 -10.52
N SER A 130 6.95 5.57 -11.68
CA SER A 130 8.27 5.95 -12.20
C SER A 130 8.88 7.15 -11.45
N ALA A 131 8.09 8.16 -11.08
CA ALA A 131 8.57 9.34 -10.36
C ALA A 131 9.05 9.04 -8.93
N LEU A 132 8.48 8.03 -8.28
CA LEU A 132 8.78 7.65 -6.89
C LEU A 132 9.57 6.33 -6.79
N ARG A 133 10.04 5.78 -7.91
CA ARG A 133 10.57 4.41 -7.96
C ARG A 133 11.79 4.18 -7.07
N GLY A 134 12.67 5.17 -6.97
CA GLY A 134 13.87 5.14 -6.13
C GLY A 134 13.67 5.70 -4.71
N THR A 135 12.45 6.10 -4.36
CA THR A 135 12.12 6.60 -3.03
C THR A 135 11.86 5.41 -2.10
N ASP A 136 12.43 5.42 -0.89
CA ASP A 136 12.15 4.38 0.10
C ASP A 136 10.63 4.26 0.33
N ALA A 137 10.15 3.04 0.55
CA ALA A 137 8.71 2.75 0.46
C ALA A 137 8.17 1.95 1.64
N LEU A 138 6.95 2.29 2.04
CA LEU A 138 6.07 1.46 2.85
C LEU A 138 5.03 0.79 1.94
N LEU A 139 4.94 -0.54 1.99
CA LEU A 139 3.91 -1.31 1.28
C LEU A 139 2.87 -1.84 2.27
N TRP A 140 1.62 -1.42 2.14
CA TRP A 140 0.47 -1.89 2.91
C TRP A 140 -0.71 -2.23 2.00
N MET A 141 -0.50 -3.25 1.18
CA MET A 141 -1.44 -3.74 0.16
C MET A 141 -1.90 -5.15 0.49
N GLY A 142 -3.05 -5.58 -0.05
CA GLY A 142 -3.53 -6.97 0.08
C GLY A 142 -4.79 -7.16 0.92
N LYS A 143 -5.06 -6.29 1.90
CA LYS A 143 -6.23 -6.47 2.79
C LYS A 143 -7.57 -6.58 2.06
N ASN A 144 -7.79 -5.74 1.05
CA ASN A 144 -9.04 -5.76 0.28
C ASN A 144 -9.15 -6.99 -0.60
N ASP A 145 -8.04 -7.59 -1.03
CA ASP A 145 -8.01 -8.86 -1.74
C ASP A 145 -8.59 -9.96 -0.85
N LEU A 146 -8.10 -10.06 0.40
CA LEU A 146 -8.56 -11.06 1.36
C LEU A 146 -10.06 -10.90 1.68
N LEU A 147 -10.53 -9.65 1.85
CA LEU A 147 -11.95 -9.34 2.06
C LEU A 147 -12.82 -9.67 0.83
N ARG A 148 -12.22 -9.86 -0.34
CA ARG A 148 -12.88 -10.27 -1.59
C ARG A 148 -12.70 -11.75 -1.91
N GLY A 149 -12.12 -12.51 -0.99
CA GLY A 149 -11.94 -13.96 -1.14
C GLY A 149 -10.73 -14.38 -1.97
N GLN A 150 -9.78 -13.49 -2.24
CA GLN A 150 -8.48 -13.87 -2.78
C GLN A 150 -7.66 -14.57 -1.69
N ASP A 151 -6.85 -15.55 -2.09
CA ASP A 151 -6.01 -16.29 -1.17
C ASP A 151 -4.74 -15.52 -0.76
N ALA A 152 -4.20 -15.88 0.40
CA ALA A 152 -3.00 -15.28 0.97
C ALA A 152 -1.76 -15.45 0.08
N ALA A 153 -1.60 -16.59 -0.60
CA ALA A 153 -0.40 -16.85 -1.39
C ALA A 153 -0.32 -15.89 -2.59
N GLY A 154 -1.42 -15.71 -3.33
CA GLY A 154 -1.50 -14.73 -4.41
C GLY A 154 -1.25 -13.30 -3.94
N VAL A 155 -1.75 -12.92 -2.75
CA VAL A 155 -1.47 -11.60 -2.16
C VAL A 155 0.02 -11.44 -1.85
N VAL A 156 0.65 -12.42 -1.23
CA VAL A 156 2.08 -12.41 -0.89
C VAL A 156 2.94 -12.33 -2.15
N GLU A 157 2.63 -13.08 -3.20
CA GLU A 157 3.33 -13.00 -4.48
C GLU A 157 3.32 -11.58 -5.06
N ARG A 158 2.18 -10.89 -4.98
CA ARG A 158 2.06 -9.50 -5.47
C ARG A 158 2.81 -8.50 -4.58
N ILE A 159 2.84 -8.70 -3.27
CA ILE A 159 3.65 -7.89 -2.35
C ILE A 159 5.14 -8.05 -2.69
N ILE A 160 5.61 -9.29 -2.87
CA ILE A 160 7.01 -9.59 -3.23
C ILE A 160 7.37 -8.99 -4.59
N ALA A 161 6.52 -9.15 -5.61
CA ALA A 161 6.74 -8.55 -6.92
C ALA A 161 6.84 -7.01 -6.84
N SER A 162 5.98 -6.39 -6.02
CA SER A 162 5.97 -4.94 -5.81
C SER A 162 7.22 -4.44 -5.06
N ALA A 163 7.64 -5.16 -4.02
CA ALA A 163 8.88 -4.85 -3.29
C ALA A 163 10.09 -4.95 -4.21
N ARG A 164 10.24 -6.08 -4.93
CA ARG A 164 11.36 -6.30 -5.87
C ARG A 164 11.44 -5.22 -6.93
N HIS A 165 10.29 -4.78 -7.46
CA HIS A 165 10.25 -3.71 -8.47
C HIS A 165 10.84 -2.39 -7.96
N LEU A 166 10.52 -2.03 -6.71
CA LEU A 166 11.04 -0.82 -6.06
C LEU A 166 12.52 -0.98 -5.68
N GLU A 167 12.91 -2.13 -5.15
CA GLU A 167 14.30 -2.44 -4.78
C GLU A 167 15.24 -2.43 -5.99
N GLN A 168 14.78 -2.92 -7.16
CA GLN A 168 15.53 -2.84 -8.42
C GLN A 168 15.83 -1.40 -8.86
N ALA A 169 15.04 -0.43 -8.39
CA ALA A 169 15.26 1.00 -8.63
C ALA A 169 16.05 1.69 -7.49
N GLY A 170 16.54 0.91 -6.52
CA GLY A 170 17.38 1.39 -5.42
C GLY A 170 16.63 1.83 -4.17
N ALA A 171 15.29 1.67 -4.11
CA ALA A 171 14.52 1.94 -2.91
C ALA A 171 14.76 0.87 -1.84
N ARG A 172 14.76 1.27 -0.56
CA ARG A 172 14.56 0.32 0.55
C ARG A 172 13.07 0.17 0.77
N VAL A 173 12.60 -1.07 0.90
CA VAL A 173 11.18 -1.38 1.06
C VAL A 173 10.93 -1.96 2.44
N VAL A 174 9.89 -1.44 3.08
CA VAL A 174 9.35 -1.96 4.33
C VAL A 174 7.91 -2.38 4.10
N VAL A 175 7.58 -3.62 4.43
CA VAL A 175 6.24 -4.19 4.30
C VAL A 175 5.51 -4.05 5.64
N ILE A 176 4.31 -3.49 5.62
CA ILE A 176 3.47 -3.36 6.80
C ILE A 176 2.58 -4.59 6.91
N GLY A 177 2.61 -5.25 8.08
CA GLY A 177 1.74 -6.36 8.40
C GLY A 177 0.27 -5.98 8.28
N GLN A 178 -0.54 -6.87 7.72
CA GLN A 178 -1.99 -6.70 7.66
C GLN A 178 -2.58 -6.78 9.07
N PHE A 179 -3.80 -6.30 9.24
CA PHE A 179 -4.53 -6.41 10.52
C PHE A 179 -5.95 -6.89 10.31
N VAL A 180 -6.46 -7.55 11.34
CA VAL A 180 -7.80 -8.12 11.39
C VAL A 180 -8.82 -7.05 11.81
N ASN A 181 -9.89 -6.94 11.02
CA ASN A 181 -11.02 -6.06 11.29
C ASN A 181 -11.83 -6.51 12.50
N ASN A 182 -12.65 -5.60 13.05
CA ASN A 182 -13.61 -6.00 14.07
C ASN A 182 -14.71 -6.89 13.46
N GLY A 183 -15.00 -8.01 14.12
CA GLY A 183 -16.01 -8.96 13.69
C GLY A 183 -15.63 -9.69 12.40
N ALA A 184 -14.34 -9.92 12.17
CA ALA A 184 -13.89 -10.62 10.97
C ALA A 184 -14.22 -12.12 11.07
N GLU A 185 -14.74 -12.68 9.99
CA GLU A 185 -14.94 -14.14 9.89
C GLU A 185 -13.62 -14.90 10.15
N PRO A 186 -13.65 -16.05 10.85
CA PRO A 186 -12.44 -16.81 11.17
C PRO A 186 -11.55 -17.08 9.97
N SER A 187 -12.13 -17.40 8.81
CA SER A 187 -11.39 -17.67 7.58
C SER A 187 -10.60 -16.45 7.09
N VAL A 188 -11.15 -15.23 7.21
CA VAL A 188 -10.44 -14.00 6.85
C VAL A 188 -9.29 -13.74 7.84
N ARG A 189 -9.48 -14.05 9.13
CA ARG A 189 -8.42 -13.93 10.15
C ARG A 189 -7.24 -14.85 9.85
N GLU A 190 -7.53 -16.11 9.52
CA GLU A 190 -6.51 -17.07 9.11
C GLU A 190 -5.72 -16.60 7.88
N GLN A 191 -6.39 -16.04 6.87
CA GLN A 191 -5.72 -15.49 5.69
C GLN A 191 -4.83 -14.28 6.03
N VAL A 192 -5.29 -13.38 6.91
CA VAL A 192 -4.47 -12.25 7.39
C VAL A 192 -3.20 -12.75 8.09
N PHE A 193 -3.34 -13.72 8.99
CA PHE A 193 -2.18 -14.30 9.68
C PHE A 193 -1.24 -15.04 8.73
N ALA A 194 -1.77 -15.74 7.72
CA ALA A 194 -0.96 -16.40 6.71
C ALA A 194 -0.14 -15.39 5.86
N VAL A 195 -0.75 -14.28 5.43
CA VAL A 195 -0.02 -13.20 4.73
C VAL A 195 1.09 -12.63 5.61
N ASN A 196 0.77 -12.31 6.87
CA ASN A 196 1.74 -11.73 7.80
C ASN A 196 2.90 -12.69 8.08
N ALA A 197 2.63 -13.96 8.35
CA ALA A 197 3.66 -14.97 8.59
C ALA A 197 4.58 -15.13 7.37
N ALA A 198 4.02 -15.20 6.16
CA ALA A 198 4.80 -15.32 4.93
C ALA A 198 5.63 -14.05 4.66
N CYS A 199 5.08 -12.86 4.93
CA CYS A 199 5.85 -11.61 4.81
C CYS A 199 6.95 -11.52 5.87
N GLN A 200 6.70 -11.98 7.10
CA GLN A 200 7.71 -12.05 8.15
C GLN A 200 8.85 -12.99 7.80
N GLU A 201 8.54 -14.16 7.22
CA GLU A 201 9.53 -15.13 6.73
C GLU A 201 10.36 -14.54 5.58
N HIS A 202 9.73 -13.83 4.64
CA HIS A 202 10.39 -13.30 3.46
C HIS A 202 11.22 -12.03 3.72
N PHE A 203 10.63 -11.05 4.41
CA PHE A 203 11.21 -9.71 4.59
C PHE A 203 11.94 -9.53 5.92
N GLY A 204 11.78 -10.46 6.87
CA GLY A 204 12.46 -10.42 8.17
C GLY A 204 12.20 -9.10 8.91
N ALA A 205 13.26 -8.39 9.28
CA ALA A 205 13.15 -7.10 9.99
C ALA A 205 12.48 -5.99 9.14
N ALA A 206 12.46 -6.12 7.82
CA ALA A 206 11.77 -5.18 6.93
C ALA A 206 10.26 -5.43 6.87
N HIS A 207 9.73 -6.41 7.62
CA HIS A 207 8.31 -6.56 7.89
C HIS A 207 7.97 -5.95 9.25
N LEU A 208 7.09 -4.95 9.29
CA LEU A 208 6.63 -4.31 10.54
C LEU A 208 5.23 -4.80 10.92
N GLU A 209 5.15 -5.65 11.95
CA GLU A 209 3.94 -6.33 12.38
C GLU A 209 2.95 -5.43 13.14
N VAL A 210 1.97 -4.89 12.41
CA VAL A 210 0.89 -4.09 13.01
C VAL A 210 -0.10 -4.97 13.77
N GLN A 211 -0.40 -6.18 13.31
CA GLN A 211 -1.34 -7.08 13.98
C GLN A 211 -0.87 -7.46 15.38
N GLU A 212 0.38 -7.87 15.51
CA GLU A 212 0.98 -8.20 16.81
C GLU A 212 0.99 -6.98 17.73
N PHE A 213 1.37 -5.81 17.21
CA PHE A 213 1.34 -4.57 17.98
C PHE A 213 -0.05 -4.27 18.56
N LEU A 214 -1.11 -4.38 17.74
CA LEU A 214 -2.49 -4.10 18.13
C LEU A 214 -3.05 -5.06 19.18
N THR A 215 -2.54 -6.29 19.25
CA THR A 215 -2.96 -7.28 20.25
C THR A 215 -2.02 -7.35 21.46
N SER A 216 -0.85 -6.73 21.38
CA SER A 216 0.19 -6.74 22.42
C SER A 216 -0.22 -6.03 23.72
N ALA A 217 0.42 -6.45 24.83
CA ALA A 217 0.31 -5.78 26.12
C ALA A 217 0.94 -4.37 26.14
N ALA A 218 1.77 -4.03 25.15
CA ALA A 218 2.42 -2.72 25.06
C ALA A 218 1.51 -1.62 24.49
N LEU A 219 0.39 -1.99 23.87
CA LEU A 219 -0.52 -1.03 23.22
C LEU A 219 -1.02 0.10 24.17
N PRO A 220 -1.44 -0.16 25.42
CA PRO A 220 -1.92 0.89 26.33
C PRO A 220 -0.86 1.94 26.66
N GLU A 221 0.41 1.54 26.77
CA GLU A 221 1.52 2.48 27.01
C GLU A 221 1.73 3.41 25.80
N ARG A 222 1.43 2.92 24.59
CA ARG A 222 1.56 3.67 23.35
C ARG A 222 0.38 4.59 23.08
N THR A 223 -0.82 4.21 23.50
CA THR A 223 -2.04 5.01 23.31
C THR A 223 -2.32 5.95 24.48
N GLY A 224 -1.76 5.68 25.67
CA GLY A 224 -2.12 6.36 26.91
C GLY A 224 -3.54 6.02 27.40
N VAL A 225 -4.17 4.99 26.82
CA VAL A 225 -5.55 4.60 27.11
C VAL A 225 -5.58 3.15 27.62
N PRO A 226 -6.12 2.90 28.83
CA PRO A 226 -6.26 1.53 29.33
C PRO A 226 -7.26 0.74 28.47
N PRO A 227 -7.05 -0.57 28.26
CA PRO A 227 -7.92 -1.37 27.42
C PRO A 227 -9.28 -1.55 28.11
N THR A 228 -10.35 -1.39 27.34
CA THR A 228 -11.71 -1.74 27.79
C THR A 228 -11.91 -3.26 27.79
N PRO A 229 -12.94 -3.80 28.47
CA PRO A 229 -13.28 -5.22 28.36
C PRO A 229 -13.56 -5.67 26.91
N ALA A 230 -14.09 -4.79 26.06
CA ALA A 230 -14.31 -5.07 24.64
C ALA A 230 -12.98 -5.16 23.88
N ASP A 231 -12.02 -4.30 24.19
CA ASP A 231 -10.68 -4.37 23.61
C ASP A 231 -9.98 -5.67 23.98
N LEU A 232 -10.07 -6.10 25.24
CA LEU A 232 -9.45 -7.35 25.68
C LEU A 232 -10.04 -8.58 24.97
N ARG A 233 -11.36 -8.59 24.74
CA ARG A 233 -12.02 -9.66 23.97
C ARG A 233 -11.57 -9.66 22.51
N ALA A 234 -11.65 -8.51 21.85
CA ALA A 234 -11.23 -8.38 20.46
C ALA A 234 -9.76 -8.80 20.28
N ARG A 235 -8.87 -8.40 21.19
CA ARG A 235 -7.46 -8.80 21.17
C ARG A 235 -7.26 -10.30 21.36
N ALA A 236 -8.06 -10.94 22.22
CA ALA A 236 -8.04 -12.39 22.40
C ALA A 236 -8.51 -13.14 21.13
N ASP A 237 -9.44 -12.54 20.39
CA ASP A 237 -9.90 -13.05 19.08
C ASP A 237 -8.94 -12.73 17.92
N GLY A 238 -7.84 -12.03 18.21
CA GLY A 238 -6.85 -11.61 17.22
C GLY A 238 -7.33 -10.43 16.36
N GLU A 239 -8.28 -9.64 16.83
CA GLU A 239 -8.82 -8.47 16.13
C GLU A 239 -8.23 -7.15 16.66
N LYS A 240 -8.34 -6.09 15.84
CA LYS A 240 -8.01 -4.74 16.31
C LYS A 240 -8.92 -4.33 17.48
N PRO A 241 -8.45 -3.55 18.46
CA PRO A 241 -9.29 -3.05 19.54
C PRO A 241 -10.41 -2.10 19.06
N PRO A 242 -11.68 -2.28 19.47
CA PRO A 242 -12.77 -1.36 19.15
C PRO A 242 -12.52 0.09 19.61
N SER A 243 -11.80 0.32 20.71
CA SER A 243 -11.47 1.68 21.17
C SER A 243 -10.57 2.46 20.20
N LEU A 244 -9.88 1.77 19.29
CA LEU A 244 -9.05 2.36 18.24
C LEU A 244 -9.78 2.47 16.90
N SER A 245 -11.08 2.22 16.86
CA SER A 245 -11.84 2.04 15.62
C SER A 245 -12.83 3.18 15.41
N THR A 246 -12.95 3.65 14.16
CA THR A 246 -14.06 4.51 13.75
C THR A 246 -15.21 3.70 13.17
N ASP A 247 -14.89 2.56 12.56
CA ASP A 247 -15.81 1.57 12.00
C ASP A 247 -15.12 0.20 12.03
N PRO A 248 -15.78 -0.91 11.61
CA PRO A 248 -15.18 -2.23 11.65
C PRO A 248 -13.87 -2.37 10.86
N GLY A 249 -13.68 -1.59 9.80
CA GLY A 249 -12.55 -1.65 8.87
C GLY A 249 -11.40 -0.68 9.16
N HIS A 250 -11.70 0.46 9.79
CA HIS A 250 -10.79 1.60 9.87
C HIS A 250 -10.50 2.06 11.30
N PHE A 251 -9.30 2.59 11.48
CA PHE A 251 -8.88 3.19 12.75
C PHE A 251 -9.44 4.60 12.91
N ASN A 252 -9.67 4.99 14.16
CA ASN A 252 -9.86 6.40 14.51
C ASN A 252 -8.50 7.13 14.60
N GLN A 253 -8.53 8.42 14.95
CA GLN A 253 -7.31 9.23 15.07
C GLN A 253 -6.28 8.63 16.05
N LEU A 254 -6.73 8.13 17.20
CA LEU A 254 -5.84 7.53 18.20
C LEU A 254 -5.15 6.26 17.65
N GLY A 255 -5.90 5.40 16.97
CA GLY A 255 -5.37 4.20 16.32
C GLY A 255 -4.32 4.54 15.25
N ASN A 256 -4.60 5.53 14.39
CA ASN A 256 -3.64 5.98 13.37
C ASN A 256 -2.36 6.54 13.99
N VAL A 257 -2.45 7.35 15.05
CA VAL A 257 -1.27 7.89 15.75
C VAL A 257 -0.44 6.77 16.40
N ALA A 258 -1.10 5.79 17.03
CA ALA A 258 -0.42 4.66 17.66
C ALA A 258 0.35 3.83 16.64
N ILE A 259 -0.27 3.50 15.50
CA ILE A 259 0.36 2.73 14.41
C ILE A 259 1.48 3.54 13.77
N ALA A 260 1.29 4.82 13.46
CA ALA A 260 2.34 5.66 12.88
C ALA A 260 3.57 5.72 13.80
N GLY A 261 3.36 5.85 15.11
CA GLY A 261 4.44 5.80 16.09
C GLY A 261 5.13 4.43 16.16
N HIS A 262 4.38 3.33 16.02
CA HIS A 262 4.95 1.98 15.96
C HIS A 262 5.84 1.82 14.71
N LEU A 263 5.33 2.22 13.55
CA LEU A 263 6.06 2.18 12.28
C LEU A 263 7.30 3.07 12.31
N ARG A 264 7.21 4.29 12.86
CA ARG A 264 8.38 5.16 13.04
C ARG A 264 9.49 4.47 13.83
N ALA A 265 9.15 3.81 14.94
CA ALA A 265 10.13 3.10 15.75
C ALA A 265 10.77 1.94 14.97
N GLY A 266 10.00 1.20 14.18
CA GLY A 266 10.52 0.17 13.28
C GLY A 266 11.48 0.75 12.23
N LEU A 267 11.10 1.86 11.58
CA LEU A 267 11.94 2.56 10.62
C LEU A 267 13.25 3.07 11.24
N GLN A 268 13.22 3.53 12.49
CA GLN A 268 14.43 3.88 13.25
C GLN A 268 15.31 2.64 13.52
N GLY A 269 14.71 1.51 13.92
CA GLY A 269 15.43 0.25 14.12
C GLY A 269 16.10 -0.28 12.85
N LEU A 270 15.54 0.03 11.69
CA LEU A 270 16.11 -0.28 10.37
C LEU A 270 17.18 0.72 9.89
N GLY A 271 17.43 1.79 10.64
CA GLY A 271 18.36 2.85 10.25
C GLY A 271 17.89 3.69 9.06
N LEU A 272 16.57 3.69 8.77
CA LEU A 272 15.97 4.54 7.74
C LEU A 272 15.80 5.99 8.25
N LEU A 273 15.53 6.14 9.54
CA LEU A 273 15.32 7.43 10.19
C LEU A 273 16.42 7.69 11.22
N ASP A 274 16.69 8.98 11.46
CA ASP A 274 17.55 9.37 12.57
C ASP A 274 16.85 9.09 13.92
N ILE A 275 17.65 8.99 14.97
CA ILE A 275 17.16 8.94 16.35
C ILE A 275 17.39 10.34 16.95
N PRO A 276 16.37 11.22 17.00
CA PRO A 276 16.56 12.56 17.55
C PRO A 276 17.05 12.45 19.00
N GLY A 277 18.20 13.04 19.30
CA GLY A 277 18.79 13.09 20.64
C GLY A 277 19.92 12.08 20.92
N LEU A 278 20.30 11.22 19.97
CA LEU A 278 21.58 10.51 20.04
C LEU A 278 22.60 11.30 19.19
N GLU A 279 23.48 12.08 19.85
CA GLU A 279 24.70 12.53 19.17
C GLU A 279 25.44 11.29 18.66
N ARG A 280 25.58 11.17 17.34
CA ARG A 280 26.53 10.21 16.77
C ARG A 280 27.91 10.69 17.20
N LYS A 281 28.47 10.07 18.23
CA LYS A 281 29.90 10.19 18.51
C LYS A 281 30.63 9.68 17.29
N THR A 282 31.17 10.61 16.50
CA THR A 282 32.12 10.30 15.43
C THR A 282 33.36 9.74 16.12
N SER A 283 33.56 8.43 16.00
CA SER A 283 34.85 7.77 16.25
C SER A 283 35.71 7.85 15.00
#